data_AF-A0A838V975-F1
#
_entry.id   AF-A0A838V975-F1
#
_cell.length_a   1.000
_cell.length_b   1.000
_cell.length_c   1.000
_cell.angle_alpha   90.00
_cell.angle_beta   90.00
_cell.angle_gamma   90.00
#
_symmetry.space_group_name_H-M   'P 1'
#
loop_
_entity.id
_entity.type
_entity.pdbx_description
1 polymer ?
#
loop_
_entity_poly.entity_id
_entity_poly.type
_entity_poly.pdbx_seq_one_letter_code
_entity_poly.pdbx_strand_id
1 'polypeptide(L)'
;MAHGRLAASELRLQAARANASGVQVMTFEQLALRLAGGFAQAIDDDVLHEALADALVVTSLGELDAIKLLPGMISAAADTLKKAWRSGVDLAGRSSQHPRLEALARLE
;
A
#
# COMPACT_ATOMS: atom_id res chain seq x y z
N MET A 1 22.52 -12.00 10.34
CA MET A 1 22.11 -11.31 9.10
C MET A 1 23.32 -11.27 8.18
N ALA A 2 23.20 -11.75 6.95
CA ALA A 2 24.30 -11.71 5.99
C ALA A 2 24.35 -10.32 5.33
N HIS A 3 25.51 -9.68 5.30
CA HIS A 3 25.72 -8.46 4.51
C HIS A 3 26.64 -8.80 3.34
N GLY A 4 26.06 -8.89 2.15
CA GLY A 4 26.76 -9.23 0.91
C GLY A 4 26.78 -10.72 0.55
N ARG A 5 27.17 -10.99 -0.71
CA ARG A 5 27.07 -12.32 -1.34
C ARG A 5 27.96 -13.38 -0.68
N LEU A 6 29.15 -13.00 -0.21
CA LEU A 6 30.09 -13.90 0.46
C LEU A 6 29.53 -14.39 1.81
N ALA A 7 29.05 -13.48 2.65
CA ALA A 7 28.46 -13.81 3.95
C ALA A 7 27.24 -14.74 3.83
N ALA A 8 26.42 -14.57 2.78
CA ALA A 8 25.30 -15.46 2.52
C ALA A 8 25.75 -16.87 2.08
N SER A 9 26.84 -16.98 1.32
CA SER A 9 27.43 -18.27 0.93
C SER A 9 28.04 -19.00 2.12
N GLU A 10 28.73 -18.30 3.03
CA GLU A 10 29.29 -18.89 4.25
C GLU A 10 28.21 -19.42 5.19
N LEU A 11 27.12 -18.68 5.38
CA LEU A 11 25.99 -19.13 6.20
C LEU A 11 25.27 -20.35 5.60
N ARG A 12 25.12 -20.39 4.27
CA ARG A 12 24.57 -21.59 3.59
C ARG A 12 25.50 -22.80 3.73
N LEU A 13 26.80 -22.58 3.60
CA LEU A 13 27.80 -23.64 3.79
C LEU A 13 27.79 -24.17 5.22
N GLN A 14 27.66 -23.29 6.21
CA GLN A 14 27.55 -23.68 7.62
C GLN A 14 26.29 -24.48 7.90
N ALA A 15 25.13 -24.05 7.37
CA ALA A 15 23.87 -24.78 7.50
C ALA A 15 23.93 -26.18 6.85
N ALA A 16 24.55 -26.28 5.66
CA ALA A 16 24.76 -27.56 4.98
C ALA A 16 25.68 -28.49 5.78
N ARG A 17 26.79 -27.97 6.33
CA ARG A 17 27.70 -28.75 7.20
C ARG A 17 27.01 -29.25 8.48
N ALA A 18 26.04 -28.47 8.99
CA ALA A 18 25.26 -28.83 10.17
C ALA A 18 24.09 -29.79 9.89
N ASN A 19 23.92 -30.28 8.65
CA ASN A 19 22.73 -31.05 8.22
C ASN A 19 21.40 -30.37 8.60
N ALA A 20 21.37 -29.05 8.66
CA ALA A 20 20.19 -28.29 9.05
C ALA A 20 19.22 -28.22 7.86
N SER A 21 18.19 -29.06 7.87
CA SER A 21 17.11 -29.06 6.90
C SER A 21 16.06 -27.98 7.23
N GLY A 22 15.47 -27.38 6.20
CA GLY A 22 14.43 -26.33 6.35
C GLY A 22 14.94 -24.91 6.63
N VAL A 23 16.26 -24.69 6.66
CA VAL A 23 16.84 -23.36 6.90
C VAL A 23 16.95 -22.57 5.61
N GLN A 24 16.34 -21.38 5.56
CA GLN A 24 16.43 -20.46 4.42
C GLN A 24 17.36 -19.29 4.74
N VAL A 25 18.49 -19.19 4.03
CA VAL A 25 19.42 -18.03 4.12
C VAL A 25 19.02 -16.99 3.07
N MET A 26 18.60 -15.82 3.53
CA MET A 26 18.17 -14.70 2.70
C MET A 26 18.67 -13.37 3.28
N THR A 27 18.69 -12.33 2.46
CA THR A 27 18.97 -10.96 2.92
C THR A 27 17.75 -10.35 3.61
N PHE A 28 17.92 -9.22 4.28
CA PHE A 28 16.80 -8.53 4.94
C PHE A 28 15.76 -8.04 3.93
N GLU A 29 16.20 -7.59 2.76
CA GLU A 29 15.34 -7.15 1.66
C GLU A 29 14.53 -8.32 1.09
N GLN A 30 15.15 -9.51 0.94
CA GLN A 30 14.45 -10.72 0.50
C GLN A 30 13.43 -11.20 1.54
N LEU A 31 13.73 -11.03 2.83
CA LEU A 31 12.78 -11.29 3.91
C LEU A 31 11.61 -10.30 3.85
N ALA A 32 11.88 -9.01 3.67
CA ALA A 32 10.85 -7.98 3.53
C ALA A 32 9.94 -8.25 2.32
N LEU A 33 10.50 -8.63 1.16
CA LEU A 33 9.73 -9.03 -0.02
C LEU A 33 8.87 -10.28 0.23
N ARG A 34 9.38 -11.26 0.97
CA ARG A 34 8.61 -12.46 1.33
C ARG A 34 7.51 -12.17 2.34
N LEU A 35 7.77 -11.30 3.32
CA LEU A 35 6.78 -10.84 4.29
C LEU A 35 5.71 -9.99 3.62
N ALA A 36 6.07 -9.18 2.62
CA ALA A 36 5.14 -8.50 1.73
C ALA A 36 4.44 -9.46 0.75
N GLY A 37 4.91 -10.71 0.65
CA GLY A 37 4.63 -11.75 -0.35
C GLY A 37 3.20 -12.29 -0.38
N GLY A 38 2.24 -11.40 -0.56
CA GLY A 38 0.81 -11.66 -0.73
C GLY A 38 -0.08 -10.44 -0.46
N PHE A 39 0.43 -9.46 0.31
CA PHE A 39 -0.32 -8.25 0.69
C PHE A 39 0.01 -7.02 -0.16
N ALA A 40 1.12 -7.04 -0.91
CA ALA A 40 1.51 -5.96 -1.81
C ALA A 40 0.89 -6.08 -3.22
N GLN A 41 -0.24 -6.77 -3.35
CA GLN A 41 -0.98 -6.75 -4.61
C GLN A 41 -1.71 -5.41 -4.70
N ALA A 42 -1.55 -4.71 -5.82
CA ALA A 42 -2.31 -3.49 -6.06
C ALA A 42 -3.81 -3.81 -5.90
N ILE A 43 -4.54 -2.96 -5.18
CA ILE A 43 -6.00 -3.11 -5.03
C ILE A 43 -6.62 -3.24 -6.42
N ASP A 44 -7.49 -4.24 -6.57
CA ASP A 44 -8.23 -4.45 -7.81
C ASP A 44 -9.13 -3.22 -8.07
N ASP A 45 -9.29 -2.85 -9.35
CA ASP A 45 -10.02 -1.63 -9.69
C ASP A 45 -11.50 -1.72 -9.34
N ASP A 46 -12.12 -2.88 -9.54
CA ASP A 46 -13.53 -3.09 -9.25
C ASP A 46 -13.76 -3.05 -7.73
N VAL A 47 -12.84 -3.67 -6.97
CA VAL A 47 -12.86 -3.65 -5.50
C VAL A 47 -12.68 -2.23 -4.96
N LEU A 48 -11.80 -1.42 -5.57
CA LEU A 48 -11.64 -0.02 -5.18
C LEU A 48 -12.89 0.79 -5.48
N HIS A 49 -13.52 0.60 -6.65
CA HIS A 49 -14.74 1.32 -7.01
C HIS A 49 -15.91 0.97 -6.09
N GLU A 50 -16.06 -0.31 -5.73
CA GLU A 50 -17.10 -0.78 -4.80
C GLU A 50 -16.88 -0.20 -3.39
N ALA A 51 -15.66 -0.34 -2.84
CA ALA A 51 -15.33 0.22 -1.53
C ALA A 51 -15.51 1.74 -1.48
N LEU A 52 -15.18 2.43 -2.56
CA LEU A 52 -15.33 3.88 -2.65
C LEU A 52 -16.79 4.31 -2.80
N ALA A 53 -17.62 3.53 -3.50
CA ALA A 53 -19.07 3.77 -3.56
C ALA A 53 -19.68 3.75 -2.16
N ASP A 54 -19.31 2.76 -1.34
CA ASP A 54 -19.76 2.64 0.05
C ASP A 54 -19.21 3.78 0.92
N ALA A 55 -17.91 4.09 0.80
CA ALA A 55 -17.28 5.16 1.57
C ALA A 55 -17.88 6.54 1.28
N LEU A 56 -18.21 6.85 0.01
CA LEU A 56 -18.79 8.14 -0.37
C LEU A 56 -20.18 8.37 0.24
N VAL A 57 -20.94 7.32 0.56
CA VAL A 57 -22.25 7.45 1.21
C VAL A 57 -22.10 7.94 2.65
N VAL A 58 -21.13 7.40 3.39
CA VAL A 58 -21.00 7.63 4.84
C VAL A 58 -19.98 8.72 5.20
N THR A 59 -19.02 8.99 4.33
CA THR A 59 -17.96 9.98 4.58
C THR A 59 -18.43 11.39 4.22
N SER A 60 -18.29 12.32 5.15
CA SER A 60 -18.46 13.76 4.86
C SER A 60 -17.18 14.30 4.24
N LEU A 61 -17.31 14.84 3.03
CA LEU A 61 -16.22 15.42 2.23
C LEU A 61 -16.23 16.95 2.22
N GLY A 62 -16.99 17.58 3.11
CA GLY A 62 -17.08 19.03 3.23
C GLY A 62 -17.66 19.65 1.96
N GLU A 63 -16.87 20.47 1.27
CA GLU A 63 -17.30 21.15 0.03
C GLU A 63 -17.74 20.18 -1.08
N LEU A 64 -17.21 18.96 -1.09
CA LEU A 64 -17.57 17.95 -2.10
C LEU A 64 -18.85 17.19 -1.74
N ASP A 65 -19.44 17.39 -0.55
CA ASP A 65 -20.66 16.69 -0.14
C ASP A 65 -21.84 16.97 -1.09
N ALA A 66 -21.91 18.16 -1.69
CA ALA A 66 -22.95 18.51 -2.65
C ALA A 66 -22.86 17.72 -3.97
N ILE A 67 -21.68 17.19 -4.31
CA ILE A 67 -21.43 16.52 -5.58
C ILE A 67 -21.06 15.04 -5.43
N LYS A 68 -20.83 14.54 -4.22
CA LYS A 68 -20.23 13.21 -3.98
C LYS A 68 -21.03 12.02 -4.52
N LEU A 69 -22.33 12.19 -4.78
CA LEU A 69 -23.22 11.15 -5.32
C LEU A 69 -23.50 11.34 -6.82
N LEU A 70 -22.89 12.34 -7.47
CA LEU A 70 -23.09 12.56 -8.90
C LEU A 70 -22.39 11.47 -9.73
N PRO A 71 -22.96 11.09 -10.90
CA PRO A 71 -22.33 10.15 -11.80
C PRO A 71 -20.89 10.58 -12.14
N GLY A 72 -19.95 9.65 -12.05
CA GLY A 72 -18.52 9.89 -12.31
C GLY A 72 -17.68 10.29 -11.10
N MET A 73 -18.28 10.60 -9.94
CA MET A 73 -17.49 10.93 -8.73
C MET A 73 -16.66 9.76 -8.23
N ILE A 74 -17.19 8.53 -8.28
CA ILE A 74 -16.46 7.32 -7.87
C ILE A 74 -15.17 7.19 -8.69
N SER A 75 -15.28 7.22 -10.02
CA SER A 75 -14.10 7.13 -10.90
C SER A 75 -13.12 8.29 -10.69
N ALA A 76 -13.62 9.52 -10.51
CA ALA A 76 -12.77 10.68 -10.26
C ALA A 76 -12.00 10.58 -8.93
N ALA A 77 -12.65 10.14 -7.86
CA ALA A 77 -12.03 9.93 -6.56
C ALA A 77 -11.05 8.74 -6.58
N ALA A 78 -11.39 7.63 -7.23
CA ALA A 78 -10.52 6.47 -7.41
C ALA A 78 -9.23 6.84 -8.19
N ASP A 79 -9.37 7.58 -9.29
CA ASP A 79 -8.23 8.06 -10.08
C ASP A 79 -7.33 9.00 -9.29
N THR A 80 -7.93 9.84 -8.44
CA THR A 80 -7.19 10.81 -7.61
C THR A 80 -6.42 10.11 -6.49
N LEU A 81 -7.06 9.18 -5.77
CA LEU A 81 -6.40 8.34 -4.75
C LEU A 81 -5.26 7.53 -5.34
N LYS A 82 -5.48 6.87 -6.49
CA LYS A 82 -4.42 6.13 -7.19
C LYS A 82 -3.23 7.02 -7.56
N LYS A 83 -3.46 8.25 -8.00
CA LYS A 83 -2.37 9.20 -8.32
C LYS A 83 -1.63 9.63 -7.05
N ALA A 84 -2.34 9.90 -5.96
CA ALA A 84 -1.74 10.26 -4.68
C ALA A 84 -0.86 9.13 -4.12
N TRP A 85 -1.39 7.90 -4.08
CA TRP A 85 -0.64 6.73 -3.60
C TRP A 85 0.57 6.41 -4.48
N ARG A 86 0.43 6.45 -5.81
CA ARG A 86 1.57 6.22 -6.73
C ARG A 86 2.67 7.27 -6.64
N SER A 87 2.32 8.49 -6.22
CA SER A 87 3.29 9.57 -6.02
C SER A 87 3.84 9.63 -4.59
N GLY A 88 3.38 8.74 -3.70
CA GLY A 88 3.81 8.72 -2.30
C GLY A 88 3.41 9.97 -1.52
N VAL A 89 2.28 10.59 -1.88
CA VAL A 89 1.77 11.78 -1.17
C VAL A 89 1.18 11.34 0.17
N ASP A 90 1.70 11.92 1.26
CA ASP A 90 1.13 11.82 2.59
C ASP A 90 -0.13 12.71 2.70
N LEU A 91 -1.30 12.12 2.50
CA LEU A 91 -2.58 12.85 2.53
C LEU A 91 -2.98 13.20 3.97
N ALA A 92 -2.84 12.26 4.92
CA ALA A 92 -3.09 12.50 6.34
C ALA A 92 -2.26 13.66 6.91
N GLY A 93 -0.94 13.66 6.68
CA GLY A 93 -0.04 14.71 7.14
C GLY A 93 -0.25 16.07 6.46
N ARG A 94 -0.95 16.11 5.32
CA ARG A 94 -1.27 17.34 4.58
C ARG A 94 -2.75 17.74 4.64
N SER A 95 -3.57 17.02 5.41
CA SER A 95 -5.01 17.25 5.53
C SER A 95 -5.35 18.70 5.89
N SER A 96 -4.60 19.31 6.81
CA SER A 96 -4.82 20.70 7.25
C SER A 96 -4.41 21.78 6.23
N GLN A 97 -3.76 21.41 5.13
CA GLN A 97 -3.24 22.37 4.14
C GLN A 97 -4.33 22.80 3.15
N HIS A 98 -5.28 21.92 2.85
CA HIS A 98 -6.33 22.21 1.87
C HIS A 98 -7.55 21.32 2.10
N PRO A 99 -8.79 21.86 2.02
CA PRO A 99 -10.03 21.07 2.23
C PRO A 99 -10.14 19.82 1.34
N ARG A 100 -9.61 19.86 0.12
CA ARG A 100 -9.56 18.68 -0.78
C ARG A 100 -8.58 17.60 -0.33
N LEU A 101 -7.48 17.97 0.33
CA LEU A 101 -6.55 16.99 0.90
C LEU A 101 -7.17 16.36 2.15
N GLU A 102 -7.89 17.15 2.95
CA GLU A 102 -8.70 16.62 4.04
C GLU A 102 -9.76 15.63 3.55
N ALA A 103 -10.49 15.97 2.48
CA ALA A 103 -11.49 15.08 1.89
C ALA A 103 -10.87 13.76 1.39
N LEU A 104 -9.71 13.81 0.73
CA LEU A 104 -8.99 12.61 0.30
C LEU A 104 -8.44 11.80 1.47
N ALA A 105 -7.92 12.46 2.51
CA ALA A 105 -7.43 11.80 3.73
C ALA A 105 -8.54 11.10 4.52
N ARG A 106 -9.81 11.51 4.36
CA ARG A 106 -10.96 10.82 4.94
C ARG A 106 -11.43 9.60 4.12
N LEU A 107 -10.94 9.45 2.89
CA LEU A 107 -11.29 8.36 1.98
C LEU A 107 -10.23 7.25 1.90
N GLU A 108 -9.03 7.47 2.45
CA GLU A 108 -8.00 6.43 2.61
C GLU A 108 -8.01 5.82 4.03
#